data_AF-A0C1F0-F1
#
_entry.id   AF-A0C1F0-F1
#
_cell.length_a   1.000
_cell.length_b   1.000
_cell.length_c   1.000
_cell.angle_alpha   90.00
_cell.angle_beta   90.00
_cell.angle_gamma   90.00
#
_symmetry.space_group_name_H-M   'P 1'
#
loop_
_entity.id
_entity.type
_entity.pdbx_description
1 polymer ?
#
loop_
_entity_poly.entity_id
_entity_poly.type
_entity_poly.pdbx_seq_one_letter_code
_entity_poly.pdbx_strand_id
1 'polypeptide(L)'
;MKFFWHLKKLLVQTAEPVQPAEPVQPPQPAQPKEYPIALIIGEAGVGKTKFYNKINDTEALQYEIVDTISFDFKNDIEYREQQISEFQSIFDSKPNKVATLFFVVKFERTDLMKRSILNIYPYFKKFQSQITLVVTHFDLSDDQEQDKIDLQRAFKMFKAKSILFVDQEATKEELIDQIRASDCLIPIEEGYQFDLTDTIFEKHNEQEGQEMMNALQQMTVRS
;
A
#
# COMPACT_ATOMS: atom_id res chain seq x y z
N MET A 1 -76.95 -52.73 23.55
CA MET A 1 -77.14 -51.31 23.21
C MET A 1 -75.83 -50.57 23.37
N LYS A 2 -75.44 -49.81 22.33
CA LYS A 2 -74.45 -48.71 22.33
C LYS A 2 -72.99 -49.05 22.67
N PHE A 3 -72.29 -49.55 21.65
CA PHE A 3 -70.86 -49.30 21.41
C PHE A 3 -70.67 -47.82 21.07
N PHE A 4 -70.19 -47.01 22.00
CA PHE A 4 -69.47 -45.76 21.73
C PHE A 4 -68.76 -45.40 23.03
N TRP A 5 -67.58 -44.81 22.93
CA TRP A 5 -66.64 -44.47 24.01
C TRP A 5 -65.56 -45.51 24.27
N HIS A 6 -64.47 -45.45 23.51
CA HIS A 6 -63.15 -45.05 24.04
C HIS A 6 -62.11 -45.17 22.91
N LEU A 7 -62.20 -44.26 21.93
CA LEU A 7 -61.06 -43.81 21.13
C LEU A 7 -60.12 -43.04 22.07
N LYS A 8 -59.45 -43.78 22.95
CA LYS A 8 -58.55 -43.28 23.98
C LYS A 8 -57.22 -43.98 23.81
N LYS A 9 -56.59 -43.77 22.65
CA LYS A 9 -55.21 -44.17 22.36
C LYS A 9 -54.81 -43.53 21.04
N LEU A 10 -54.28 -42.32 21.13
CA LEU A 10 -53.30 -41.69 20.23
C LEU A 10 -53.32 -40.18 20.53
N LEU A 11 -52.12 -39.58 20.52
CA LEU A 11 -51.82 -38.18 20.85
C LEU A 11 -51.52 -37.90 22.32
N VAL A 12 -50.49 -38.58 22.84
CA VAL A 12 -49.51 -37.87 23.69
C VAL A 12 -48.52 -37.24 22.72
N GLN A 13 -48.77 -35.98 22.34
CA GLN A 13 -47.74 -35.10 21.81
C GLN A 13 -47.33 -34.18 22.94
N THR A 14 -46.11 -34.37 23.42
CA THR A 14 -45.40 -33.46 24.30
C THR A 14 -45.27 -32.11 23.60
N ALA A 15 -46.01 -31.11 24.07
CA ALA A 15 -45.79 -29.72 23.67
C ALA A 15 -44.51 -29.24 24.35
N GLU A 16 -43.44 -29.07 23.58
CA GLU A 16 -42.25 -28.34 24.03
C GLU A 16 -42.61 -26.85 24.18
N PRO A 17 -42.17 -26.16 25.24
CA PRO A 17 -42.40 -24.74 25.39
C PRO A 17 -41.62 -23.97 24.31
N VAL A 18 -42.35 -23.24 23.47
CA VAL A 18 -41.78 -22.31 22.48
C VAL A 18 -41.00 -21.23 23.23
N GLN A 19 -39.67 -21.26 23.11
CA GLN A 19 -38.83 -20.15 23.58
C GLN A 19 -39.20 -18.89 22.78
N PRO A 20 -39.38 -17.73 23.44
CA PRO A 20 -39.60 -16.48 22.71
C PRO A 20 -38.36 -16.19 21.85
N ALA A 21 -38.58 -15.97 20.55
CA ALA A 21 -37.52 -15.64 19.61
C ALA A 21 -36.74 -14.42 20.14
N GLU A 22 -35.42 -14.55 20.22
CA GLU A 22 -34.55 -13.42 20.55
C GLU A 22 -34.81 -12.27 19.57
N PRO A 23 -34.88 -11.02 20.05
CA PRO A 23 -35.06 -9.88 19.18
C PRO A 23 -33.92 -9.82 18.17
N VAL A 24 -34.25 -9.96 16.89
CA VAL A 24 -33.32 -9.80 15.76
C VAL A 24 -32.68 -8.43 15.91
N GLN A 25 -31.40 -8.41 16.29
CA GLN A 25 -30.65 -7.16 16.36
C GLN A 25 -30.66 -6.53 14.95
N PRO A 26 -30.97 -5.23 14.83
CA PRO A 26 -30.86 -4.55 13.54
C PRO A 26 -29.44 -4.73 13.02
N PRO A 27 -29.26 -4.96 11.70
CA PRO A 27 -27.92 -5.14 11.13
C PRO A 27 -27.07 -3.95 11.55
N GLN A 28 -25.99 -4.23 12.28
CA GLN A 28 -25.00 -3.20 12.60
C GLN A 28 -24.57 -2.55 11.27
N PRO A 29 -24.48 -1.21 11.21
CA PRO A 29 -23.95 -0.55 10.03
C PRO A 29 -22.58 -1.16 9.74
N ALA A 30 -22.38 -1.63 8.51
CA ALA A 30 -21.12 -2.22 8.09
C ALA A 30 -20.00 -1.24 8.46
N GLN A 31 -19.07 -1.70 9.31
CA GLN A 31 -17.89 -0.89 9.59
C GLN A 31 -17.20 -0.60 8.23
N PRO A 32 -16.72 0.64 8.01
CA PRO A 32 -16.01 0.96 6.79
C PRO A 32 -14.88 -0.05 6.61
N LYS A 33 -14.86 -0.74 5.46
CA LYS A 33 -13.76 -1.65 5.14
C LYS A 33 -12.49 -0.82 5.05
N GLU A 34 -11.53 -1.14 5.91
CA GLU A 34 -10.21 -0.52 5.85
C GLU A 34 -9.31 -1.35 4.94
N TYR A 35 -8.80 -0.73 3.88
CA TYR A 35 -7.91 -1.37 2.92
C TYR A 35 -6.43 -1.04 3.21
N PRO A 36 -5.49 -1.94 2.88
CA PRO A 36 -4.07 -1.61 2.80
C PRO A 36 -3.81 -0.47 1.80
N ILE A 37 -2.67 0.21 1.96
CA ILE A 37 -2.28 1.34 1.14
C ILE A 37 -1.09 1.00 0.25
N ALA A 38 -1.18 1.39 -1.02
CA ALA A 38 -0.07 1.42 -1.96
C ALA A 38 0.29 2.86 -2.31
N LEU A 39 1.56 3.22 -2.10
CA LEU A 39 2.08 4.55 -2.45
C LEU A 39 2.71 4.53 -3.84
N ILE A 40 2.39 5.52 -4.68
CA ILE A 40 3.01 5.69 -6.00
C ILE A 40 4.09 6.77 -5.90
N ILE A 41 5.35 6.35 -6.00
CA ILE A 41 6.54 7.18 -5.78
C ILE A 41 7.39 7.21 -7.04
N GLY A 42 7.94 8.37 -7.39
CA GLY A 42 8.66 8.57 -8.65
C GLY A 42 8.97 10.03 -8.93
N GLU A 43 9.95 10.27 -9.79
CA GLU A 43 10.34 11.63 -10.23
C GLU A 43 9.19 12.33 -10.99
N ALA A 44 9.34 13.62 -11.27
CA ALA A 44 8.41 14.34 -12.13
C ALA A 44 8.44 13.78 -13.57
N GLY A 45 7.28 13.71 -14.23
CA GLY A 45 7.19 13.30 -15.64
C GLY A 45 7.26 11.79 -15.92
N VAL A 46 7.45 10.93 -14.91
CA VAL A 46 7.53 9.47 -15.10
C VAL A 46 6.18 8.78 -15.33
N GLY A 47 5.07 9.53 -15.26
CA GLY A 47 3.72 9.01 -15.54
C GLY A 47 2.93 8.53 -14.32
N LYS A 48 3.31 8.88 -13.08
CA LYS A 48 2.60 8.49 -11.83
C LYS A 48 1.09 8.75 -11.89
N THR A 49 0.68 9.99 -12.14
CA THR A 49 -0.74 10.36 -12.16
C THR A 49 -1.52 9.66 -13.26
N LYS A 50 -0.91 9.39 -14.42
CA LYS A 50 -1.55 8.59 -15.48
C LYS A 50 -1.76 7.15 -15.02
N PHE A 51 -0.75 6.54 -14.40
CA PHE A 51 -0.84 5.20 -13.83
C PHE A 51 -1.91 5.15 -12.73
N TYR A 52 -1.85 6.05 -11.75
CA TYR A 52 -2.84 6.23 -10.69
C TYR A 52 -4.26 6.30 -11.22
N ASN A 53 -4.54 7.20 -12.17
CA ASN A 53 -5.90 7.38 -12.69
C ASN A 53 -6.48 6.12 -13.32
N LYS A 54 -5.64 5.23 -13.85
CA LYS A 54 -6.09 3.94 -14.39
C LYS A 54 -6.37 2.92 -13.30
N ILE A 55 -5.56 2.89 -12.25
CA ILE A 55 -5.60 1.84 -11.22
C ILE A 55 -6.32 2.26 -9.92
N ASN A 56 -6.81 3.50 -9.83
CA ASN A 56 -7.52 4.01 -8.67
C ASN A 56 -8.93 3.40 -8.57
N ASP A 57 -8.98 2.12 -8.19
CA ASP A 57 -10.18 1.35 -7.97
C ASP A 57 -10.01 0.48 -6.71
N THR A 58 -10.37 1.09 -5.57
CA THR A 58 -10.17 0.50 -4.25
C THR A 58 -10.90 -0.83 -4.09
N GLU A 59 -12.12 -0.95 -4.60
CA GLU A 59 -12.90 -2.18 -4.48
C GLU A 59 -12.36 -3.28 -5.36
N ALA A 60 -11.90 -2.95 -6.58
CA ALA A 60 -11.31 -3.94 -7.47
C ALA A 60 -9.96 -4.46 -6.94
N LEU A 61 -9.11 -3.59 -6.41
CA LEU A 61 -7.78 -3.98 -5.92
C LEU A 61 -7.76 -4.37 -4.44
N GLN A 62 -8.84 -4.10 -3.70
CA GLN A 62 -8.90 -4.19 -2.24
C GLN A 62 -7.76 -3.39 -1.58
N TYR A 63 -7.49 -2.21 -2.13
CA TYR A 63 -6.31 -1.41 -1.82
C TYR A 63 -6.61 0.08 -2.03
N GLU A 64 -6.20 0.92 -1.09
CA GLU A 64 -6.21 2.37 -1.26
C GLU A 64 -4.91 2.77 -2.00
N ILE A 65 -5.04 3.35 -3.19
CA ILE A 65 -3.89 3.81 -3.97
C ILE A 65 -3.70 5.30 -3.72
N VAL A 66 -2.48 5.72 -3.41
CA VAL A 66 -2.14 7.12 -3.15
C VAL A 66 -1.10 7.60 -4.16
N ASP A 67 -1.48 8.56 -5.01
CA ASP A 67 -0.53 9.30 -5.85
C ASP A 67 0.23 10.30 -4.97
N THR A 68 1.55 10.19 -4.90
CA THR A 68 2.37 11.13 -4.13
C THR A 68 2.89 12.24 -5.02
N ILE A 69 3.32 13.34 -4.40
CA ILE A 69 4.10 14.35 -5.13
C ILE A 69 5.36 13.74 -5.75
N SER A 70 5.95 14.44 -6.73
CA SER A 70 7.24 14.01 -7.30
C SER A 70 8.29 13.94 -6.22
N PHE A 71 9.10 12.88 -6.25
CA PHE A 71 10.23 12.71 -5.35
C PHE A 71 11.52 13.19 -6.03
N ASP A 72 12.14 14.25 -5.51
CA ASP A 72 13.42 14.77 -6.00
C ASP A 72 14.17 15.52 -4.89
N PHE A 73 15.21 14.89 -4.35
CA PHE A 73 16.00 15.42 -3.24
C PHE A 73 17.29 16.12 -3.69
N LYS A 74 17.45 16.41 -5.00
CA LYS A 74 18.76 16.75 -5.56
C LYS A 74 19.27 18.15 -5.27
N ASN A 75 18.41 19.15 -5.07
CA ASN A 75 18.86 20.55 -5.20
C ASN A 75 18.37 21.54 -4.13
N ASP A 76 17.32 21.23 -3.38
CA ASP A 76 16.70 22.18 -2.45
C ASP A 76 16.37 21.48 -1.13
N ILE A 77 17.00 21.96 -0.04
CA ILE A 77 16.81 21.42 1.31
C ILE A 77 15.38 21.69 1.78
N GLU A 78 14.84 22.89 1.53
CA GLU A 78 13.48 23.25 1.97
C GLU A 78 12.45 22.38 1.26
N TYR A 79 12.62 22.16 -0.04
CA TYR A 79 11.75 21.27 -0.81
C TYR A 79 11.85 19.81 -0.35
N ARG A 80 13.06 19.35 -0.01
CA ARG A 80 13.29 18.01 0.55
C ARG A 80 12.59 17.85 1.90
N GLU A 81 12.74 18.80 2.81
CA GLU A 81 12.09 18.75 4.13
C GLU A 81 10.56 18.79 4.00
N GLN A 82 10.03 19.59 3.06
CA GLN A 82 8.61 19.58 2.73
C GLN A 82 8.14 18.19 2.26
N GLN A 83 8.87 17.57 1.32
CA GLN A 83 8.57 16.22 0.87
C GLN A 83 8.58 15.21 2.01
N ILE A 84 9.61 15.24 2.88
CA ILE A 84 9.70 14.35 4.04
C ILE A 84 8.46 14.51 4.93
N SER A 85 8.06 15.76 5.22
CA SER A 85 6.87 16.07 6.03
C SER A 85 5.58 15.54 5.40
N GLU A 86 5.43 15.64 4.08
CA GLU A 86 4.28 15.07 3.37
C GLU A 86 4.22 13.54 3.48
N PHE A 87 5.35 12.85 3.31
CA PHE A 87 5.42 11.41 3.53
C PHE A 87 5.12 11.03 4.97
N GLN A 88 5.67 11.76 5.94
CA GLN A 88 5.36 11.57 7.37
C GLN A 88 3.86 11.68 7.64
N SER A 89 3.20 12.71 7.09
CA SER A 89 1.76 12.90 7.25
C SER A 89 0.94 11.73 6.70
N ILE A 90 1.36 11.14 5.57
CA ILE A 90 0.73 9.92 5.03
C ILE A 90 0.85 8.78 6.04
N PHE A 91 2.06 8.53 6.58
CA PHE A 91 2.27 7.45 7.54
C PHE A 91 1.51 7.66 8.87
N ASP A 92 1.41 8.90 9.36
CA ASP A 92 0.68 9.21 10.59
C ASP A 92 -0.83 9.06 10.45
N SER A 93 -1.38 9.51 9.31
CA SER A 93 -2.83 9.49 9.07
C SER A 93 -3.37 8.06 8.92
N LYS A 94 -2.51 7.11 8.53
CA LYS A 94 -2.85 5.72 8.22
C LYS A 94 -1.78 4.77 8.80
N PRO A 95 -1.65 4.71 10.14
CA PRO A 95 -0.57 3.96 10.77
C PRO A 95 -0.66 2.46 10.44
N ASN A 96 0.48 1.87 10.07
CA ASN A 96 0.59 0.46 9.72
C ASN A 96 -0.36 0.00 8.58
N LYS A 97 -0.75 0.90 7.68
CA LYS A 97 -1.55 0.56 6.50
C LYS A 97 -0.75 0.58 5.20
N VAL A 98 0.37 1.29 5.14
CA VAL A 98 1.23 1.25 3.96
C VAL A 98 1.85 -0.13 3.85
N ALA A 99 1.61 -0.82 2.75
CA ALA A 99 2.07 -2.19 2.51
C ALA A 99 2.82 -2.36 1.18
N THR A 100 2.53 -1.50 0.20
CA THR A 100 3.17 -1.56 -1.12
C THR A 100 3.72 -0.20 -1.52
N LEU A 101 4.92 -0.19 -2.09
CA LEU A 101 5.58 0.99 -2.64
C LEU A 101 5.80 0.79 -4.14
N PHE A 102 5.00 1.47 -4.96
CA PHE A 102 5.19 1.49 -6.42
C PHE A 102 6.24 2.52 -6.80
N PHE A 103 7.38 2.06 -7.28
CA PHE A 103 8.46 2.89 -7.78
C PHE A 103 8.31 3.06 -9.28
N VAL A 104 7.77 4.21 -9.69
CA VAL A 104 7.42 4.48 -11.08
C VAL A 104 8.61 5.09 -11.80
N VAL A 105 8.99 4.46 -12.91
CA VAL A 105 9.96 4.95 -13.87
C VAL A 105 9.40 4.91 -15.28
N LYS A 106 9.85 5.84 -16.12
CA LYS A 106 9.50 5.86 -17.53
C LYS A 106 10.44 4.93 -18.30
N PHE A 107 9.90 4.14 -19.22
CA PHE A 107 10.70 3.35 -20.15
C PHE A 107 11.51 4.25 -21.07
N GLU A 108 12.82 4.06 -21.03
CA GLU A 108 13.82 4.77 -21.83
C GLU A 108 15.14 3.98 -21.78
N ARG A 109 16.28 4.65 -21.89
CA ARG A 109 17.57 3.98 -21.69
C ARG A 109 17.70 3.40 -20.28
N THR A 110 18.20 2.17 -20.19
CA THR A 110 18.35 1.43 -18.93
C THR A 110 19.18 2.18 -17.88
N ASP A 111 20.22 2.91 -18.28
CA ASP A 111 21.04 3.69 -17.35
C ASP A 111 20.27 4.88 -16.73
N LEU A 112 19.40 5.52 -17.51
CA LEU A 112 18.55 6.62 -17.02
C LEU A 112 17.48 6.09 -16.06
N MET A 113 16.85 4.97 -16.39
CA MET A 113 15.89 4.31 -15.49
C MET A 113 16.54 3.90 -14.17
N LYS A 114 17.73 3.27 -14.21
CA LYS A 114 18.49 2.94 -13.00
C LYS A 114 18.79 4.17 -12.16
N ARG A 115 19.22 5.26 -12.81
CA ARG A 115 19.48 6.53 -12.13
C ARG A 115 18.22 7.06 -11.45
N SER A 116 17.06 7.00 -12.12
CA SER A 116 15.78 7.45 -11.54
C SER A 116 15.43 6.63 -10.29
N ILE A 117 15.53 5.30 -10.36
CA ILE A 117 15.32 4.40 -9.20
C ILE A 117 16.31 4.73 -8.08
N LEU A 118 17.59 4.92 -8.39
CA LEU A 118 18.65 5.21 -7.42
C LEU A 118 18.49 6.55 -6.70
N ASN A 119 17.67 7.47 -7.21
CA ASN A 119 17.39 8.73 -6.49
C ASN A 119 16.38 8.52 -5.35
N ILE A 120 15.60 7.45 -5.40
CA ILE A 120 14.51 7.18 -4.45
C ILE A 120 14.91 6.01 -3.53
N TYR A 121 15.45 4.95 -4.12
CA TYR A 121 15.75 3.69 -3.45
C TYR A 121 16.57 3.79 -2.16
N PRO A 122 17.61 4.66 -2.04
CA PRO A 122 18.37 4.78 -0.81
C PRO A 122 17.51 5.12 0.42
N TYR A 123 16.44 5.92 0.23
CA TYR A 123 15.57 6.37 1.31
C TYR A 123 14.54 5.32 1.75
N PHE A 124 14.26 4.34 0.89
CA PHE A 124 13.29 3.27 1.15
C PHE A 124 13.94 1.88 1.19
N LYS A 125 15.27 1.79 1.27
CA LYS A 125 16.01 0.53 1.22
C LYS A 125 15.56 -0.47 2.29
N LYS A 126 15.18 0.01 3.48
CA LYS A 126 14.60 -0.80 4.58
C LYS A 126 13.37 -1.59 4.12
N PHE A 127 12.61 -1.02 3.18
CA PHE A 127 11.34 -1.53 2.67
C PHE A 127 11.48 -2.28 1.33
N GLN A 128 12.67 -2.77 0.95
CA GLN A 128 12.91 -3.37 -0.37
C GLN A 128 11.92 -4.48 -0.77
N SER A 129 11.43 -5.27 0.20
CA SER A 129 10.44 -6.34 -0.03
C SER A 129 9.03 -5.82 -0.28
N GLN A 130 8.79 -4.53 -0.04
CA GLN A 130 7.53 -3.82 -0.31
C GLN A 130 7.57 -3.04 -1.62
N ILE A 131 8.74 -2.95 -2.26
CA ILE A 131 8.92 -2.19 -3.49
C ILE A 131 8.51 -3.05 -4.70
N THR A 132 7.60 -2.51 -5.50
CA THR A 132 7.35 -2.96 -6.87
C THR A 132 7.83 -1.89 -7.84
N LEU A 133 8.68 -2.24 -8.79
CA LEU A 133 9.08 -1.32 -9.85
C LEU A 133 7.99 -1.27 -10.92
N VAL A 134 7.57 -0.08 -11.33
CA VAL A 134 6.57 0.13 -12.38
C VAL A 134 7.24 0.85 -13.54
N VAL A 135 7.41 0.15 -14.67
CA VAL A 135 7.98 0.69 -15.90
C VAL A 135 6.83 1.15 -16.79
N THR A 136 6.60 2.45 -16.86
CA THR A 136 5.55 3.05 -17.70
C THR A 136 6.05 3.32 -19.10
N HIS A 137 5.14 3.58 -20.04
CA HIS A 137 5.49 3.82 -21.46
C HIS A 137 6.18 2.62 -22.12
N PHE A 138 5.88 1.40 -21.66
CA PHE A 138 6.54 0.21 -22.16
C PHE A 138 6.10 -0.16 -23.59
N ASP A 139 5.02 0.45 -24.07
CA ASP A 139 4.58 0.47 -25.47
C ASP A 139 5.64 1.05 -26.43
N LEU A 140 6.62 1.80 -25.93
CA LEU A 140 7.73 2.33 -26.74
C LEU A 140 8.86 1.30 -26.99
N SER A 141 8.75 0.10 -26.42
CA SER A 141 9.71 -0.99 -26.65
C SER A 141 9.47 -1.64 -28.02
N ASP A 142 10.53 -1.72 -28.83
CA ASP A 142 10.49 -2.41 -30.12
C ASP A 142 10.45 -3.94 -29.97
N ASP A 143 11.03 -4.47 -28.88
CA ASP A 143 11.07 -5.90 -28.53
C ASP A 143 10.72 -6.09 -27.05
N GLN A 144 9.41 -6.10 -26.78
CA GLN A 144 8.88 -6.18 -25.42
C GLN A 144 9.35 -7.42 -24.65
N GLU A 145 9.54 -8.57 -25.30
CA GLU A 145 9.94 -9.80 -24.63
C GLU A 145 11.39 -9.71 -24.18
N GLN A 146 12.28 -9.30 -25.08
CA GLN A 146 13.70 -9.15 -24.76
C GLN A 146 13.95 -8.03 -23.75
N ASP A 147 13.27 -6.89 -23.89
CA ASP A 147 13.39 -5.77 -22.95
C ASP A 147 12.89 -6.13 -21.55
N LYS A 148 11.82 -6.92 -21.41
CA LYS A 148 11.39 -7.44 -20.10
C LYS A 148 12.49 -8.26 -19.44
N ILE A 149 13.12 -9.18 -20.18
CA ILE A 149 14.19 -10.04 -19.67
C ILE A 149 15.41 -9.19 -19.25
N ASP A 150 15.80 -8.23 -20.08
CA ASP A 150 16.99 -7.42 -19.82
C ASP A 150 16.76 -6.44 -18.67
N LEU A 151 15.58 -5.83 -18.55
CA LEU A 151 15.22 -4.98 -17.42
C LEU A 151 15.11 -5.77 -16.11
N GLN A 152 14.54 -6.98 -16.15
CA GLN A 152 14.53 -7.87 -14.98
C GLN A 152 15.95 -8.18 -14.49
N ARG A 153 16.88 -8.48 -15.40
CA ARG A 153 18.30 -8.69 -15.05
C ARG A 153 18.93 -7.40 -14.52
N ALA A 154 18.69 -6.28 -15.18
CA ALA A 154 19.29 -4.99 -14.87
C ALA A 154 18.84 -4.46 -13.50
N PHE A 155 17.59 -4.71 -13.11
CA PHE A 155 16.99 -4.23 -11.87
C PHE A 155 17.09 -5.21 -10.70
N LYS A 156 17.61 -6.42 -10.92
CA LYS A 156 17.82 -7.44 -9.87
C LYS A 156 18.56 -6.91 -8.64
N MET A 157 19.46 -5.95 -8.81
CA MET A 157 20.22 -5.34 -7.71
C MET A 157 19.35 -4.61 -6.68
N PHE A 158 18.17 -4.13 -7.06
CA PHE A 158 17.26 -3.42 -6.15
C PHE A 158 16.48 -4.37 -5.23
N LYS A 159 16.49 -5.68 -5.52
CA LYS A 159 15.74 -6.69 -4.76
C LYS A 159 14.26 -6.33 -4.56
N ALA A 160 13.69 -5.63 -5.53
CA ALA A 160 12.27 -5.33 -5.57
C ALA A 160 11.47 -6.63 -5.62
N LYS A 161 10.28 -6.63 -5.01
CA LYS A 161 9.38 -7.79 -4.99
C LYS A 161 8.95 -8.20 -6.39
N SER A 162 8.57 -7.22 -7.20
CA SER A 162 8.11 -7.44 -8.56
C SER A 162 8.43 -6.27 -9.50
N ILE A 163 8.25 -6.50 -10.80
CA ILE A 163 8.35 -5.48 -11.83
C ILE A 163 7.08 -5.55 -12.68
N LEU A 164 6.37 -4.44 -12.78
CA LEU A 164 5.19 -4.25 -13.60
C LEU A 164 5.58 -3.45 -14.86
N PHE A 165 5.22 -3.95 -16.03
CA PHE A 165 5.43 -3.27 -17.30
C PHE A 165 4.09 -2.74 -17.79
N VAL A 166 3.99 -1.42 -17.96
CA VAL A 166 2.73 -0.71 -18.17
C VAL A 166 2.76 0.03 -19.49
N ASP A 167 1.88 -0.39 -20.39
CA ASP A 167 1.66 0.25 -21.69
C ASP A 167 0.70 1.45 -21.54
N GLN A 168 0.96 2.54 -22.27
CA GLN A 168 0.11 3.73 -22.23
C GLN A 168 -1.30 3.49 -22.74
N GLU A 169 -1.47 2.55 -23.66
CA GLU A 169 -2.77 2.24 -24.27
C GLU A 169 -3.52 1.14 -23.53
N ALA A 170 -2.91 0.50 -22.53
CA ALA A 170 -3.57 -0.53 -21.73
C ALA A 170 -4.82 0.05 -21.05
N THR A 171 -5.92 -0.68 -21.16
CA THR A 171 -7.19 -0.34 -20.52
C THR A 171 -7.08 -0.47 -19.00
N LYS A 172 -8.05 0.11 -18.29
CA LYS A 172 -8.13 0.00 -16.82
C LYS A 172 -8.24 -1.47 -16.41
N GLU A 173 -9.09 -2.22 -17.10
CA GLU A 173 -9.37 -3.63 -16.81
C GLU A 173 -8.11 -4.48 -17.00
N GLU A 174 -7.39 -4.31 -18.10
CA GLU A 174 -6.12 -5.01 -18.36
C GLU A 174 -5.08 -4.74 -17.28
N LEU A 175 -4.93 -3.49 -16.84
CA LEU A 175 -3.98 -3.15 -15.78
C LEU A 175 -4.39 -3.69 -14.41
N ILE A 176 -5.68 -3.66 -14.08
CA ILE A 176 -6.18 -4.25 -12.84
C ILE A 176 -5.93 -5.76 -12.83
N ASP A 177 -6.21 -6.44 -13.94
CA ASP A 177 -5.98 -7.88 -14.05
C ASP A 177 -4.49 -8.22 -14.00
N GLN A 178 -3.63 -7.41 -14.64
CA GLN A 178 -2.17 -7.55 -14.54
C GLN A 178 -1.68 -7.37 -13.09
N ILE A 179 -2.20 -6.37 -12.36
CA ILE A 179 -1.87 -6.13 -10.96
C ILE A 179 -2.31 -7.31 -10.09
N ARG A 180 -3.54 -7.80 -10.26
CA ARG A 180 -4.07 -8.96 -9.51
C ARG A 180 -3.33 -10.26 -9.81
N ALA A 181 -2.92 -10.46 -11.05
CA ALA A 181 -2.13 -11.62 -11.45
C ALA A 181 -0.67 -11.54 -10.98
N SER A 182 -0.21 -10.33 -10.62
CA SER A 182 1.12 -10.11 -10.08
C SER A 182 1.13 -10.17 -8.54
N ASP A 183 2.25 -10.59 -7.96
CA ASP A 183 2.46 -10.56 -6.50
C ASP A 183 2.86 -9.16 -6.00
N CYS A 184 2.36 -8.09 -6.64
CA CYS A 184 2.80 -6.73 -6.33
C CYS A 184 2.08 -6.10 -5.12
N LEU A 185 0.82 -6.46 -4.87
CA LEU A 185 0.03 -5.98 -3.74
C LEU A 185 0.25 -6.89 -2.53
N ILE A 186 0.78 -6.32 -1.44
CA ILE A 186 1.17 -7.09 -0.25
C ILE A 186 0.01 -7.16 0.75
N PRO A 187 -0.47 -8.34 1.15
CA PRO A 187 -1.49 -8.41 2.19
C PRO A 187 -0.93 -7.92 3.53
N ILE A 188 -1.78 -7.27 4.33
CA ILE A 188 -1.46 -6.91 5.72
C ILE A 188 -1.92 -8.06 6.60
N GLU A 189 -0.96 -8.67 7.30
CA GLU A 189 -1.20 -9.75 8.25
C GLU A 189 -1.39 -9.21 9.67
N GLU A 190 -1.92 -10.05 10.57
CA GLU A 190 -2.04 -9.70 11.98
C GLU A 190 -0.65 -9.41 12.59
N GLY A 191 -0.52 -8.27 13.28
CA GLY A 191 0.75 -7.83 13.85
C GLY A 191 1.69 -7.11 12.87
N TYR A 192 1.25 -6.84 11.63
CA TYR A 192 1.99 -6.02 10.70
C TYR A 192 2.33 -4.63 11.26
N GLN A 193 3.59 -4.23 11.11
CA GLN A 193 4.08 -2.90 11.45
C GLN A 193 4.90 -2.34 10.29
N PHE A 194 4.56 -1.12 9.88
CA PHE A 194 5.37 -0.36 8.93
C PHE A 194 6.38 0.48 9.73
N ASP A 195 7.50 -0.15 10.07
CA ASP A 195 8.48 0.41 10.97
C ASP A 195 9.35 1.48 10.27
N LEU A 196 9.13 2.75 10.65
CA LEU A 196 9.87 3.91 10.15
C LEU A 196 11.21 4.15 10.87
N THR A 197 11.54 3.42 11.94
CA THR A 197 12.76 3.68 12.72
C THR A 197 14.03 3.56 11.87
N ASP A 198 15.02 4.41 12.14
CA ASP A 198 16.26 4.54 11.37
C ASP A 198 16.06 4.98 9.90
N THR A 199 14.90 5.55 9.58
CA THR A 199 14.64 6.16 8.27
C THR A 199 14.52 7.68 8.40
N ILE A 200 14.68 8.38 7.29
CA ILE A 200 14.46 9.83 7.23
C ILE A 200 12.99 10.23 7.44
N PHE A 201 12.08 9.26 7.45
CA PHE A 201 10.65 9.48 7.69
C PHE A 201 10.28 9.24 9.16
N GLU A 202 11.21 8.78 10.00
CA GLU A 202 11.00 8.75 11.44
C GLU A 202 10.81 10.17 11.96
N LYS A 203 9.74 10.41 12.72
CA LYS A 203 9.56 11.69 13.39
C LYS A 203 10.52 11.78 14.56
N HIS A 204 11.36 12.79 14.55
CA HIS A 204 12.09 13.17 15.75
C HIS A 204 11.12 13.71 16.79
N ASN A 205 11.19 13.18 18.00
CA ASN A 205 10.44 13.72 19.12
C ASN A 205 11.03 15.11 19.44
N GLU A 206 10.27 16.19 19.21
CA GLU A 206 10.71 17.57 19.44
C GLU A 206 11.27 17.77 20.86
N GLN A 207 10.75 16.99 21.82
CA GLN A 207 11.20 16.99 23.21
C GLN A 207 12.64 16.49 23.37
N GLU A 208 13.05 15.43 22.65
CA GLU A 208 14.42 14.93 22.66
C GLU A 208 15.40 15.91 22.02
N GLY A 209 14.97 16.60 20.95
CA GLY A 209 15.76 17.66 20.32
C GLY A 209 16.01 18.84 21.25
N GLN A 210 14.98 19.26 22.00
CA GLN A 210 15.09 20.31 23.01
C GLN A 210 16.02 19.91 24.16
N GLU A 211 15.92 18.66 24.63
CA GLU A 211 16.77 18.11 25.68
C GLU A 211 18.24 18.03 25.27
N MET A 212 18.52 17.62 24.02
CA MET A 212 19.88 17.57 23.49
C MET A 212 20.49 18.97 23.30
N MET A 213 19.70 19.94 22.82
CA MET A 213 20.14 21.34 22.73
C MET A 213 20.44 21.95 24.11
N ASN A 214 19.59 21.67 25.10
CA ASN A 214 19.82 22.08 26.49
C ASN A 214 21.09 21.43 27.07
N ALA A 215 21.36 20.16 26.78
CA ALA A 215 22.56 19.46 27.21
C ALA A 215 23.84 20.05 26.57
N LEU A 216 23.80 20.34 25.27
CA LEU A 216 24.93 20.98 24.56
C LEU A 216 25.24 22.37 25.10
N GLN A 217 24.21 23.19 25.34
CA GLN A 217 24.40 24.52 25.96
C GLN A 217 25.03 24.44 27.35
N GLN A 218 24.67 23.44 28.16
CA GLN A 218 25.27 23.23 29.48
C GLN A 218 26.74 22.76 29.41
N MET A 219 27.15 22.08 28.34
CA MET A 219 28.55 21.68 28.14
C MET A 219 29.42 22.85 27.68
N THR A 220 28.92 23.71 26.80
CA THR A 220 29.65 24.89 26.28
C THR A 220 29.84 25.99 27.34
N VAL A 221 28.97 26.07 28.35
CA VAL A 221 29.09 27.04 29.46
C VAL A 221 30.07 26.55 30.55
N ARG A 222 30.41 25.26 30.56
CA ARG A 222 31.34 24.65 31.53
C ARG A 222 32.77 24.47 31.01
N SER A 223 33.03 24.82 29.75
CA SER A 223 34.34 24.86 29.09
C SER A 223 34.87 26.28 28.99
#